data_AF-A0A950PBC9-F1
#
_entry.id   AF-A0A950PBC9-F1
#
_cell.length_a   1.000
_cell.length_b   1.000
_cell.length_c   1.000
_cell.angle_alpha   90.00
_cell.angle_beta   90.00
_cell.angle_gamma   90.00
#
_symmetry.space_group_name_H-M   'P 1'
#
loop_
_entity.id
_entity.type
_entity.pdbx_description
1 polymer ?
#
loop_
_entity_poly.entity_id
_entity_poly.type
_entity_poly.pdbx_seq_one_letter_code
_entity_poly.pdbx_strand_id
1 'polypeptide(L)' 'PGARVGRGDGVIYGSPGRVAEDIAALDRLGVGGIIAVFRMGPMPHELATQSLTLFMRDVAPQFRP' A
#
# COMPACT_ATOMS: atom_id res chain seq x y z
N PRO A 1 -11.11 15.83 7.97
CA PRO A 1 -10.93 14.56 8.72
C PRO A 1 -10.87 13.37 7.75
N GLY A 2 -9.66 12.92 7.40
CA GLY A 2 -9.46 11.85 6.42
C GLY A 2 -9.79 10.47 7.00
N ALA A 3 -10.65 9.73 6.33
CA ALA A 3 -11.07 8.40 6.74
C ALA A 3 -9.86 7.46 6.83
N ARG A 4 -9.62 6.89 8.01
CA ARG A 4 -8.66 5.79 8.20
C ARG A 4 -9.32 4.49 7.77
N VAL A 5 -9.03 4.05 6.55
CA VAL A 5 -9.57 2.80 6.01
C VAL A 5 -8.41 1.81 5.93
N GLY A 6 -8.10 1.18 7.06
CA GLY A 6 -7.03 0.19 7.22
C GLY A 6 -6.98 -0.32 8.66
N ARG A 7 -6.81 -1.64 8.84
CA ARG A 7 -6.94 -2.34 10.12
C ARG A 7 -6.06 -1.67 11.21
N GLY A 8 -6.68 -1.21 12.30
CA GLY A 8 -6.02 -0.76 13.53
C GLY A 8 -5.45 0.67 13.51
N ASP A 9 -4.56 0.97 12.54
CA ASP A 9 -3.63 2.10 12.69
C ASP A 9 -3.68 3.13 11.55
N GLY A 10 -4.53 2.90 10.54
CA GLY A 10 -4.59 3.76 9.34
C GLY A 10 -3.39 3.60 8.40
N VAL A 11 -2.70 2.46 8.47
CA VAL A 11 -1.55 2.10 7.61
C VAL A 11 -1.79 0.72 7.02
N ILE A 12 -1.39 0.50 5.76
CA ILE A 12 -1.40 -0.80 5.07
C ILE A 12 0.03 -1.34 5.07
N TYR A 13 0.24 -2.54 5.62
CA TYR A 13 1.56 -3.16 5.73
C TYR A 13 1.45 -4.68 5.85
N GLY A 14 2.56 -5.38 5.60
CA GLY A 14 2.67 -6.83 5.72
C GLY A 14 3.28 -7.49 4.48
N SER A 15 2.93 -8.75 4.24
CA SER A 15 3.32 -9.45 3.02
C SER A 15 2.66 -8.84 1.77
N PRO A 16 3.24 -8.99 0.58
CA PRO A 16 2.63 -8.48 -0.66
C PRO A 16 1.19 -8.96 -0.87
N GLY A 17 0.90 -10.23 -0.59
CA GLY A 17 -0.45 -10.77 -0.67
C GLY A 17 -1.44 -10.06 0.27
N ARG A 18 -1.01 -9.78 1.51
CA ARG A 18 -1.86 -9.07 2.47
C ARG A 18 -2.10 -7.61 2.08
N VAL A 19 -1.07 -6.94 1.58
CA VAL A 19 -1.20 -5.56 1.06
C VAL A 19 -2.15 -5.52 -0.14
N ALA A 20 -2.09 -6.51 -1.03
CA ALA A 20 -3.01 -6.62 -2.16
C ALA A 20 -4.46 -6.84 -1.69
N GLU A 21 -4.71 -7.72 -0.71
CA GLU A 21 -6.05 -7.92 -0.14
C GLU A 21 -6.64 -6.62 0.44
N ASP A 22 -5.84 -5.85 1.17
CA ASP A 22 -6.26 -4.59 1.78
C ASP A 22 -6.52 -3.51 0.70
N ILE A 23 -5.69 -3.44 -0.34
CA ILE A 23 -5.93 -2.52 -1.48
C ILE A 23 -7.16 -2.92 -2.28
N ALA A 24 -7.38 -4.21 -2.52
CA ALA A 24 -8.58 -4.70 -3.18
C ALA A 24 -9.86 -4.34 -2.40
N ALA A 25 -9.77 -4.27 -1.07
CA ALA A 25 -10.87 -3.79 -0.26
C ALA A 25 -11.16 -2.29 -0.46
N LEU A 26 -10.13 -1.47 -0.69
CA LEU A 26 -10.29 -0.06 -1.04
C LEU A 26 -10.84 0.12 -2.46
N ASP A 27 -10.31 -0.65 -3.42
CA ASP A 27 -10.72 -0.62 -4.82
C ASP A 27 -12.23 -0.90 -4.99
N ARG A 28 -12.76 -1.86 -4.23
CA ARG A 28 -14.20 -2.16 -4.18
C ARG A 28 -15.08 -0.99 -3.71
N LEU A 29 -14.52 0.04 -3.09
CA LEU A 29 -15.25 1.26 -2.72
C LEU A 29 -15.38 2.26 -3.89
N GLY A 30 -14.83 1.94 -5.06
CA GLY A 30 -14.87 2.81 -6.24
C GLY A 30 -13.88 3.97 -6.17
N VAL A 31 -12.76 3.80 -5.45
CA VAL A 31 -11.69 4.82 -5.42
C VAL A 31 -10.99 4.86 -6.79
N GLY A 32 -10.83 6.06 -7.37
CA GLY A 32 -10.18 6.21 -8.67
C GLY A 32 -8.66 6.00 -8.66
N GLY A 33 -8.06 5.84 -7.49
CA GLY A 33 -6.64 5.58 -7.32
C GLY A 33 -6.20 5.75 -5.87
N ILE A 34 -4.97 5.31 -5.59
CA ILE A 34 -4.32 5.43 -4.28
C ILE A 34 -2.98 6.17 -4.41
N ILE A 35 -2.64 6.97 -3.41
CA ILE A 35 -1.30 7.52 -3.22
C ILE A 35 -0.68 6.80 -2.04
N ALA A 36 0.45 6.11 -2.27
CA ALA A 36 1.15 5.33 -1.27
C ALA A 36 2.47 6.01 -0.84
N VAL A 37 2.74 6.02 0.46
CA VAL A 37 3.98 6.56 1.05
C VAL A 37 4.81 5.40 1.60
N PHE A 38 5.98 5.15 1.01
CA PHE A 38 6.87 4.04 1.37
C PHE A 38 7.94 4.40 2.39
N ARG A 39 8.13 5.69 2.67
CA ARG A 39 9.13 6.18 3.62
C ARG A 39 8.46 7.05 4.66
N MET A 40 8.41 6.56 5.89
CA MET A 40 7.84 7.27 7.03
C MET A 40 8.89 7.41 8.13
N GLY A 41 9.03 8.61 8.69
CA GLY A 41 10.00 8.88 9.76
C GLY A 41 11.46 8.68 9.31
N PRO A 42 12.37 8.32 10.24
CA PRO A 42 13.81 8.18 9.97
C PRO A 42 14.17 6.87 9.24
N MET A 43 13.27 6.34 8.40
CA MET A 43 13.48 5.08 7.69
C MET A 43 14.66 5.18 6.71
N PRO A 44 15.60 4.20 6.73
CA PRO A 44 16.71 4.15 5.78
C PRO A 44 16.23 4.11 4.33
N HIS A 45 17.01 4.73 3.44
CA HIS A 45 16.69 4.79 2.02
C HIS A 45 16.54 3.39 1.40
N GLU A 46 17.47 2.48 1.68
CA GLU A 46 17.48 1.12 1.12
C GLU A 46 16.22 0.34 1.50
N LEU A 47 15.76 0.45 2.75
CA LEU A 47 14.54 -0.21 3.22
C LEU A 47 13.30 0.33 2.51
N ALA A 48 13.20 1.66 2.36
CA ALA A 48 12.10 2.28 1.64
C ALA A 48 12.08 1.87 0.15
N THR A 49 13.25 1.84 -0.49
CA THR A 49 13.41 1.42 -1.89
C THR A 49 13.05 -0.06 -2.05
N GLN A 50 13.48 -0.94 -1.14
CA GLN A 50 13.11 -2.36 -1.17
C GLN A 50 11.59 -2.55 -1.08
N SER A 51 10.92 -1.82 -0.18
CA SER A 51 9.46 -1.87 -0.03
C SER A 51 8.74 -1.40 -1.30
N LEU A 52 9.19 -0.28 -1.89
CA LEU A 52 8.67 0.23 -3.16
C LEU A 52 8.87 -0.80 -4.30
N THR A 53 10.06 -1.41 -4.40
CA THR A 53 10.35 -2.42 -5.41
C THR A 53 9.44 -3.64 -5.26
N LEU A 54 9.26 -4.15 -4.04
CA LEU A 54 8.35 -5.25 -3.75
C LEU A 54 6.91 -4.92 -4.14
N PHE A 55 6.44 -3.73 -3.76
CA PHE A 55 5.10 -3.28 -4.14
C PHE A 55 4.91 -3.20 -5.65
N MET A 56 5.85 -2.59 -6.37
CA MET A 56 5.76 -2.44 -7.81
C MET A 56 5.84 -3.77 -8.57
N ARG A 57 6.54 -4.75 -8.01
CA ARG A 57 6.69 -6.09 -8.60
C ARG A 57 5.50 -7.00 -8.30
N ASP A 58 5.06 -7.05 -7.03
CA ASP A 58 4.18 -8.11 -6.55
C ASP A 58 2.74 -7.63 -6.29
N VAL A 59 2.51 -6.32 -6.11
CA VAL A 59 1.20 -5.77 -5.75
C VAL A 59 0.60 -4.93 -6.87
N ALA A 60 1.30 -3.88 -7.31
CA ALA A 60 0.80 -2.93 -8.30
C ALA A 60 0.27 -3.58 -9.60
N PRO A 61 0.89 -4.65 -10.15
CA PRO A 61 0.40 -5.28 -11.38
C PRO A 61 -1.00 -5.89 -11.27
N GLN A 62 -1.48 -6.19 -10.05
CA GLN A 62 -2.81 -6.79 -9.84
C GLN A 62 -3.96 -5.79 -10.03
N PHE A 63 -3.66 -4.48 -10.07
CA PHE A 63 -4.66 -3.39 -10.14
C PHE A 63 -4.48 -2.49 -11.36
N ARG A 64 -3.61 -2.86 -12.29
CA ARG A 64 -3.47 -2.16 -13.58
C ARG A 64 -4.58 -2.63 -14.53
N PRO A 65 -5.13 -1.74 -15.39
CA PRO A 65 -5.98 -2.16 -16.50
C PRO A 65 -5.24 -3.06 -17.49
#